data_AF-A0A9P2ZPJ0-F1
#
_entry.id   AF-A0A9P2ZPJ0-F1
#
_cell.length_a   1.000
_cell.length_b   1.000
_cell.length_c   1.000
_cell.angle_alpha   90.00
_cell.angle_beta   90.00
_cell.angle_gamma   90.00
#
_symmetry.space_group_name_H-M   'P 1'
#
loop_
_entity.id
_entity.type
_entity.pdbx_description
1 polymer ?
#
loop_
_entity_poly.entity_id
_entity_poly.type
_entity_poly.pdbx_seq_one_letter_code
_entity_poly.pdbx_strand_id
1 'polypeptide(L)'
;MSELIELGYDETLRYIHDFMVKNPPFDEKGSTLKKQGIMGFSQGGCMAAILAALLEKPGLSPYWPSEPPLPKFKCTCHRHPLPSNRLSYSCPYSTAEPDSVLIAVGGFLPSPTTPSFEDYFPLPASLPTLHVVGRNDTLVTLERSQTLVDRCDNARVEIHEGGHFTPSKASWRHFFK
;
A
#
# COMPACT_ATOMS: atom_id res chain seq x y z
N MET A 1 -11.72 2.49 -17.27
CA MET A 1 -10.86 1.73 -16.33
C MET A 1 -10.96 2.21 -14.88
N SER A 2 -11.47 3.41 -14.58
CA SER A 2 -11.86 3.81 -13.21
C SER A 2 -13.05 3.00 -12.68
N GLU A 3 -14.00 2.64 -13.55
CA GLU A 3 -15.19 1.83 -13.22
C GLU A 3 -14.88 0.40 -12.72
N LEU A 4 -13.67 -0.12 -12.94
CA LEU A 4 -13.32 -1.52 -12.59
C LEU A 4 -13.01 -1.73 -11.10
N ILE A 5 -12.80 -0.66 -10.33
CA ILE A 5 -12.64 -0.79 -8.87
C ILE A 5 -14.01 -0.90 -8.19
N GLU A 6 -15.08 -0.35 -8.78
CA GLU A 6 -16.41 -0.32 -8.17
C GLU A 6 -17.10 -1.68 -8.22
N LEU A 7 -16.98 -2.41 -9.34
CA LEU A 7 -17.64 -3.71 -9.50
C LEU A 7 -16.95 -4.76 -8.64
N GLY A 8 -17.63 -5.22 -7.58
CA GLY A 8 -17.12 -6.25 -6.68
C GLY A 8 -16.29 -5.72 -5.50
N TYR A 9 -16.25 -4.40 -5.28
CA TYR A 9 -15.51 -3.79 -4.17
C TYR A 9 -15.94 -4.37 -2.81
N ASP A 10 -17.25 -4.40 -2.56
CA ASP A 10 -17.85 -4.83 -1.30
C ASP A 10 -17.60 -6.32 -1.04
N GLU A 11 -17.78 -7.15 -2.07
CA GLU A 11 -17.46 -8.58 -2.04
C GLU A 11 -15.97 -8.82 -1.78
N THR A 12 -15.11 -8.02 -2.42
CA THR A 12 -13.66 -8.11 -2.26
C THR A 12 -13.24 -7.75 -0.84
N LEU A 13 -13.73 -6.64 -0.29
CA LEU A 13 -13.43 -6.26 1.09
C LEU A 13 -13.89 -7.31 2.09
N ARG A 14 -15.13 -7.80 1.95
CA ARG A 14 -15.67 -8.85 2.83
C ARG A 14 -14.84 -10.12 2.75
N TYR A 15 -14.50 -10.56 1.54
CA TYR A 15 -13.67 -11.74 1.33
C TYR A 15 -12.29 -11.58 1.97
N ILE A 16 -11.61 -10.44 1.74
CA ILE A 16 -10.27 -10.19 2.29
C ILE A 16 -10.33 -10.10 3.81
N HIS A 17 -11.29 -9.38 4.38
CA HIS A 17 -11.48 -9.30 5.82
C HIS A 17 -11.65 -10.69 6.43
N ASP A 18 -12.60 -11.48 5.93
CA ASP A 18 -12.86 -12.83 6.43
C ASP A 18 -11.66 -13.76 6.25
N PHE A 19 -10.94 -13.62 5.14
CA PHE A 19 -9.72 -14.37 4.89
C PHE A 19 -8.64 -14.02 5.90
N MET A 20 -8.42 -12.74 6.19
CA MET A 20 -7.42 -12.27 7.16
C MET A 20 -7.79 -12.64 8.60
N VAL A 21 -9.08 -12.66 8.95
CA VAL A 21 -9.53 -13.15 10.26
C VAL A 21 -9.26 -14.65 10.41
N LYS A 22 -9.52 -15.44 9.35
CA LYS A 22 -9.33 -16.90 9.35
C LYS A 22 -7.86 -17.31 9.23
N ASN A 23 -7.08 -16.54 8.50
CA ASN A 23 -5.67 -16.79 8.19
C ASN A 23 -4.86 -15.55 8.61
N PRO A 24 -4.79 -15.27 9.92
CA PRO A 24 -4.14 -14.06 10.33
C PRO A 24 -2.65 -14.11 9.96
N PRO A 25 -2.04 -12.96 9.60
CA PRO A 25 -0.61 -12.85 9.39
C PRO A 25 0.12 -12.85 10.75
N PHE A 26 -0.13 -13.89 11.54
CA PHE A 26 0.55 -14.20 12.79
C PHE A 26 1.59 -15.30 12.50
N ASP A 27 2.67 -15.30 13.27
CA ASP A 27 3.52 -16.49 13.31
C ASP A 27 2.75 -17.68 13.91
N GLU A 28 3.32 -18.89 13.80
CA GLU A 28 2.75 -20.13 14.36
C GLU A 28 2.44 -20.05 15.87
N LYS A 29 2.90 -18.99 16.55
CA LYS A 29 2.73 -18.74 17.99
C LYS A 29 1.65 -17.70 18.28
N GLY A 30 0.89 -17.26 17.27
CA GLY A 30 -0.19 -16.28 17.43
C GLY A 30 0.30 -14.86 17.67
N SER A 31 1.58 -14.56 17.43
CA SER A 31 2.14 -13.22 17.53
C SER A 31 2.17 -12.55 16.16
N THR A 32 1.90 -11.24 16.09
CA THR A 32 1.97 -10.49 14.83
C THR A 32 3.32 -10.69 14.16
N LEU A 33 3.32 -11.11 12.88
CA LEU A 33 4.54 -11.33 12.10
C LEU A 33 5.50 -10.15 12.28
N LYS A 34 6.77 -10.49 12.49
CA LYS A 34 7.84 -9.51 12.68
C LYS A 34 7.97 -8.55 11.49
N LYS A 35 7.64 -9.02 10.28
CA LYS A 35 7.55 -8.20 9.07
C LYS A 35 6.23 -8.47 8.35
N GLN A 36 5.56 -7.41 7.92
CA GLN A 36 4.29 -7.46 7.20
C GLN A 36 4.46 -6.72 5.86
N GLY A 37 3.82 -7.20 4.81
CA GLY A 37 3.89 -6.56 3.50
C GLY A 37 2.62 -6.78 2.71
N ILE A 38 2.12 -5.74 2.05
CA ILE A 38 1.06 -5.86 1.05
C ILE A 38 1.62 -5.41 -0.28
N MET A 39 1.44 -6.22 -1.32
CA MET A 39 1.86 -5.90 -2.67
C MET A 39 0.68 -6.04 -3.62
N GLY A 40 0.58 -5.12 -4.58
CA GLY A 40 -0.44 -5.18 -5.62
C GLY A 40 0.06 -4.63 -6.95
N PHE A 41 -0.52 -5.15 -8.04
CA PHE A 41 -0.26 -4.69 -9.40
C PHE A 41 -1.51 -4.02 -9.99
N SER A 42 -1.35 -2.88 -10.67
CA SER A 42 -2.43 -2.14 -11.31
C SER A 42 -3.55 -1.78 -10.30
N GLN A 43 -4.80 -2.15 -10.57
CA GLN A 43 -5.90 -2.03 -9.61
C GLN A 43 -5.63 -2.72 -8.26
N GLY A 44 -4.81 -3.79 -8.25
CA GLY A 44 -4.36 -4.42 -7.02
C GLY A 44 -3.44 -3.51 -6.19
N GLY A 45 -2.65 -2.65 -6.82
CA GLY A 45 -1.84 -1.63 -6.12
C GLY A 45 -2.70 -0.54 -5.48
N CYS A 46 -3.80 -0.17 -6.13
CA CYS A 46 -4.84 0.67 -5.53
C CYS A 46 -5.49 -0.02 -4.32
N MET A 47 -5.91 -1.28 -4.47
CA MET A 47 -6.50 -2.06 -3.37
C MET A 47 -5.53 -2.22 -2.20
N ALA A 48 -4.23 -2.43 -2.45
CA ALA A 48 -3.22 -2.48 -1.40
C ALA A 48 -3.20 -1.21 -0.53
N ALA A 49 -3.35 -0.03 -1.15
CA ALA A 49 -3.42 1.24 -0.43
C ALA A 49 -4.71 1.39 0.37
N ILE A 50 -5.85 0.97 -0.20
CA ILE A 50 -7.14 0.93 0.50
C ILE A 50 -7.05 0.02 1.73
N LEU A 51 -6.51 -1.18 1.59
CA LEU A 51 -6.32 -2.12 2.69
C LEU A 51 -5.40 -1.55 3.77
N ALA A 52 -4.34 -0.84 3.38
CA ALA A 52 -3.45 -0.19 4.34
C ALA A 52 -4.17 0.87 5.18
N ALA A 53 -5.03 1.68 4.55
CA ALA A 53 -5.87 2.64 5.26
C ALA A 53 -6.88 1.95 6.19
N LEU A 54 -7.50 0.85 5.75
CA LEU A 54 -8.49 0.09 6.52
C LEU A 54 -7.89 -0.66 7.72
N LEU A 55 -6.66 -1.16 7.58
CA LEU A 55 -5.93 -1.76 8.70
C LEU A 55 -5.60 -0.72 9.77
N GLU A 56 -5.32 0.53 9.39
CA GLU A 56 -5.06 1.60 10.34
C GLU A 56 -6.36 2.16 10.97
N LYS A 57 -7.38 2.36 10.13
CA LYS A 57 -8.67 2.96 10.45
C LYS A 57 -9.79 1.98 10.10
N PRO A 58 -9.99 0.91 10.90
CA PRO A 58 -11.11 0.02 10.66
C PRO A 58 -12.44 0.76 10.90
N GLY A 59 -13.49 0.33 10.21
CA GLY A 59 -14.80 0.99 10.22
C GLY A 59 -15.01 2.07 9.15
N LEU A 60 -13.98 2.43 8.36
CA LEU A 60 -14.16 3.31 7.18
C LEU A 60 -15.03 2.68 6.07
N SER A 61 -15.20 1.35 6.11
CA SER A 61 -16.13 0.62 5.25
C SER A 61 -17.05 -0.24 6.12
N PRO A 62 -18.35 -0.35 5.80
CA PRO A 62 -19.24 -1.28 6.49
C PRO A 62 -18.81 -2.75 6.33
N TYR A 63 -17.96 -3.06 5.35
CA TYR A 63 -17.41 -4.39 5.10
C TYR A 63 -16.03 -4.62 5.74
N TRP A 64 -15.54 -3.65 6.51
CA TRP A 64 -14.29 -3.75 7.25
C TRP A 64 -14.50 -3.27 8.70
N PRO A 65 -15.19 -4.06 9.54
CA PRO A 65 -15.49 -3.69 10.91
C PRO A 65 -14.22 -3.61 11.77
N SER A 66 -14.32 -2.94 12.92
CA SER A 66 -13.24 -2.91 13.93
C SER A 66 -13.10 -4.20 14.73
N GLU A 67 -14.10 -5.07 14.66
CA GLU A 67 -14.15 -6.34 15.38
C GLU A 67 -14.40 -7.50 14.41
N PRO A 68 -13.61 -8.60 14.48
CA PRO A 68 -12.46 -8.78 15.36
C PRO A 68 -11.26 -7.90 14.92
N PRO A 69 -10.38 -7.47 15.84
CA PRO A 69 -9.27 -6.59 15.51
C PRO A 69 -8.24 -7.31 14.64
N LEU A 70 -7.95 -6.74 13.47
CA LEU A 70 -6.84 -7.15 12.61
C LEU A 70 -5.55 -6.40 13.01
N PRO A 71 -4.36 -7.01 12.79
CA PRO A 71 -3.10 -6.37 13.15
C PRO A 71 -2.87 -5.12 12.30
N LYS A 72 -2.55 -4.02 12.98
CA LYS A 72 -2.07 -2.80 12.32
C LYS A 72 -0.66 -3.00 11.77
N PHE A 73 -0.30 -2.20 10.77
CA PHE A 73 1.10 -2.07 10.37
C PHE A 73 1.93 -1.52 11.53
N LYS A 74 2.99 -2.26 11.91
CA LYS A 74 3.88 -1.85 13.00
C LYS A 74 4.88 -0.85 12.47
N CYS A 75 5.02 0.28 13.16
CA CYS A 75 6.07 1.25 12.93
C CYS A 75 6.97 1.32 14.15
N THR A 76 8.18 0.78 14.04
CA THR A 76 9.22 0.85 15.09
C THR A 76 10.06 2.12 15.03
N CYS A 77 9.77 3.05 14.10
CA CYS A 77 10.38 4.36 14.06
C CYS A 77 9.85 5.24 15.23
N HIS A 78 10.32 4.96 16.43
CA HIS A 78 10.11 5.86 17.56
C HIS A 78 10.75 7.24 17.26
N ARG A 79 9.90 8.27 17.21
CA ARG A 79 10.08 9.53 17.95
C ARG A 79 11.10 10.56 17.43
N HIS A 80 11.11 10.86 16.13
CA HIS A 80 11.70 12.12 15.65
C HIS A 80 10.74 12.89 14.72
N PRO A 81 10.45 14.18 14.99
CA PRO A 81 9.71 15.02 14.07
C PRO A 81 10.51 15.19 12.77
N LEU A 82 9.86 14.98 11.63
CA LEU A 82 10.47 15.14 10.30
C LEU A 82 10.68 16.64 10.01
N PRO A 83 11.88 17.08 9.59
CA PRO A 83 12.10 18.44 9.12
C PRO A 83 11.45 18.65 7.73
N SER A 84 10.79 19.78 7.55
CA SER A 84 9.85 20.09 6.46
C SER A 84 10.43 20.19 5.03
N ASN A 85 11.71 19.87 4.80
CA ASN A 85 12.38 20.30 3.57
C ASN A 85 13.51 19.39 3.06
N ARG A 86 13.27 18.07 2.88
CA ARG A 86 14.19 17.20 2.12
C ARG A 86 13.45 16.17 1.25
N LEU A 87 13.78 16.17 -0.04
CA LEU A 87 13.32 15.29 -1.12
C LEU A 87 13.87 13.85 -1.06
N SER A 88 14.21 13.33 0.12
CA SER A 88 14.69 11.96 0.28
C SER A 88 14.31 11.43 1.66
N TYR A 89 13.17 10.75 1.74
CA TYR A 89 12.66 10.15 2.95
C TYR A 89 13.25 8.75 3.14
N SER A 90 14.47 8.69 3.66
CA SER A 90 14.85 7.62 4.57
C SER A 90 14.97 8.27 5.95
N CYS A 91 14.36 7.66 6.98
CA CYS A 91 14.63 8.06 8.36
C CYS A 91 16.15 7.90 8.58
N PRO A 92 16.93 8.97 8.76
CA PRO A 92 18.39 8.87 8.81
C PRO A 92 18.89 8.15 10.07
N TYR A 93 17.98 7.82 11.00
CA TYR A 93 18.27 7.15 12.27
C TYR A 93 17.88 5.68 12.32
N SER A 94 17.24 5.12 11.29
CA SER A 94 16.91 3.70 11.24
C SER A 94 17.71 2.99 10.16
N THR A 95 18.76 2.27 10.57
CA THR A 95 19.37 1.21 9.77
C THR A 95 18.53 -0.08 9.78
N ALA A 96 17.38 -0.08 10.46
CA ALA A 96 16.49 -1.23 10.55
C ALA A 96 15.51 -1.23 9.38
N GLU A 97 15.43 -2.39 8.72
CA GLU A 97 14.40 -2.72 7.73
C GLU A 97 13.00 -2.44 8.29
N PRO A 98 12.07 -1.87 7.50
CA PRO A 98 10.73 -1.60 8.00
C PRO A 98 10.00 -2.91 8.35
N ASP A 99 9.32 -2.91 9.50
CA ASP A 99 8.48 -4.04 9.92
C ASP A 99 7.18 -4.14 9.10
N SER A 100 6.88 -3.12 8.29
CA SER A 100 5.68 -3.04 7.46
C SER A 100 5.97 -2.25 6.18
N VAL A 101 5.54 -2.77 5.02
CA VAL A 101 5.73 -2.08 3.72
C VAL A 101 4.53 -2.30 2.79
N LEU A 102 4.20 -1.27 2.01
CA LEU A 102 3.29 -1.40 0.88
C LEU A 102 4.07 -1.30 -0.44
N ILE A 103 3.81 -2.20 -1.38
CA ILE A 103 4.39 -2.17 -2.72
C ILE A 103 3.27 -2.05 -3.77
N ALA A 104 3.20 -0.92 -4.45
CA ALA A 104 2.26 -0.68 -5.55
C ALA A 104 3.01 -0.69 -6.88
N VAL A 105 2.74 -1.68 -7.73
CA VAL A 105 3.29 -1.75 -9.08
C VAL A 105 2.22 -1.24 -10.05
N GLY A 106 2.44 -0.07 -10.67
CA GLY A 106 1.41 0.58 -11.50
C GLY A 106 0.12 0.88 -10.74
N GLY A 107 0.20 1.14 -9.43
CA GLY A 107 -0.94 1.55 -8.62
C GLY A 107 -1.28 3.03 -8.83
N PHE A 108 -2.53 3.40 -8.61
CA PHE A 108 -3.06 4.75 -8.79
C PHE A 108 -4.15 5.03 -7.75
N LEU A 109 -4.48 6.30 -7.52
CA LEU A 109 -5.49 6.67 -6.54
C LEU A 109 -6.88 6.20 -7.03
N PRO A 110 -7.69 5.55 -6.19
CA PRO A 110 -9.05 5.22 -6.57
C PRO A 110 -9.81 6.52 -6.86
N SER A 111 -10.48 6.56 -8.02
CA SER A 111 -11.21 7.73 -8.51
C SER A 111 -12.76 7.67 -8.41
N PRO A 112 -13.42 6.63 -7.85
CA PRO A 112 -14.88 6.67 -7.78
C PRO A 112 -15.34 7.61 -6.66
N THR A 113 -16.47 8.29 -6.89
CA THR A 113 -17.13 9.12 -5.87
C THR A 113 -17.99 8.28 -4.91
N THR A 114 -18.28 7.03 -5.29
CA THR A 114 -19.12 6.11 -4.52
C THR A 114 -18.53 4.69 -4.59
N PRO A 115 -17.95 4.16 -3.50
CA PRO A 115 -17.72 4.81 -2.23
C PRO A 115 -16.66 5.93 -2.35
N SER A 116 -16.76 6.95 -1.49
CA SER A 116 -15.70 7.97 -1.38
C SER A 116 -14.48 7.37 -0.69
N PHE A 117 -13.31 7.63 -1.26
CA PHE A 117 -12.02 7.22 -0.70
C PHE A 117 -11.27 8.34 0.00
N GLU A 118 -11.87 9.53 0.13
CA GLU A 118 -11.19 10.70 0.72
C GLU A 118 -10.68 10.41 2.14
N ASP A 119 -11.51 9.78 2.98
CA ASP A 119 -11.17 9.45 4.37
C ASP A 119 -10.12 8.33 4.49
N TYR A 120 -9.75 7.66 3.40
CA TYR A 120 -8.71 6.62 3.40
C TYR A 120 -7.32 7.25 3.36
N PHE A 121 -7.19 8.45 2.79
CA PHE A 121 -5.93 9.12 2.52
C PHE A 121 -5.77 10.43 3.32
N PRO A 122 -4.54 10.94 3.52
CA PRO A 122 -3.27 10.31 3.19
C PRO A 122 -3.05 9.02 3.99
N LEU A 123 -2.21 8.12 3.46
CA LEU A 123 -1.78 6.96 4.22
C LEU A 123 -0.93 7.42 5.43
N PRO A 124 -0.85 6.61 6.50
CA PRO A 124 -0.04 6.96 7.66
C PRO A 124 1.40 7.30 7.26
N ALA A 125 1.90 8.45 7.69
CA ALA A 125 3.24 8.92 7.33
C ALA A 125 4.36 7.96 7.73
N SER A 126 4.09 7.09 8.71
CA SER A 126 5.02 6.09 9.19
C SER A 126 5.10 4.85 8.28
N LEU A 127 4.11 4.62 7.40
CA LEU A 127 4.07 3.47 6.48
C LEU A 127 4.94 3.74 5.25
N PRO A 128 6.07 3.02 5.07
CA PRO A 128 6.84 3.10 3.85
C PRO A 128 6.07 2.50 2.68
N THR A 129 6.05 3.23 1.56
CA THR A 129 5.41 2.80 0.31
C THR A 129 6.42 2.80 -0.82
N LEU A 130 6.46 1.71 -1.60
CA LEU A 130 7.27 1.58 -2.80
C LEU A 130 6.33 1.56 -4.01
N HIS A 131 6.52 2.51 -4.91
CA HIS A 131 5.77 2.65 -6.15
C HIS A 131 6.67 2.27 -7.33
N VAL A 132 6.33 1.18 -8.02
CA VAL A 132 7.08 0.73 -9.19
C VAL A 132 6.28 1.07 -10.44
N VAL A 133 6.83 1.90 -11.31
CA VAL A 133 6.09 2.47 -12.45
C VAL A 133 6.78 2.14 -13.77
N GLY A 134 6.01 1.71 -14.77
CA GLY A 134 6.49 1.49 -16.12
C GLY A 134 6.59 2.80 -16.88
N ARG A 135 7.78 3.16 -17.38
CA ARG A 135 7.98 4.37 -18.21
C ARG A 135 7.12 4.37 -19.47
N ASN A 136 6.89 3.19 -20.05
CA ASN A 136 6.14 3.00 -21.28
C ASN A 136 4.73 2.44 -21.02
N ASP A 137 4.22 2.58 -19.79
CA ASP A 137 2.87 2.13 -19.43
C ASP A 137 1.83 3.12 -19.96
N THR A 138 0.97 2.62 -20.85
CA THR A 138 -0.13 3.39 -21.46
C THR A 138 -1.47 3.17 -20.76
N LEU A 139 -1.57 2.19 -19.86
CA LEU A 139 -2.79 1.84 -19.11
C LEU A 139 -2.84 2.56 -17.76
N VAL A 140 -1.71 2.55 -17.06
CA VAL A 140 -1.49 3.36 -15.86
C VAL A 140 -0.26 4.23 -16.11
N THR A 141 -0.51 5.42 -16.63
CA THR A 141 0.55 6.39 -16.93
C THR A 141 1.31 6.80 -15.66
N LEU A 142 2.49 7.38 -15.83
CA LEU A 142 3.26 8.01 -14.75
C LEU A 142 2.42 9.01 -13.97
N GLU A 143 1.71 9.89 -14.67
CA GLU A 143 0.80 10.89 -14.08
C GLU A 143 -0.31 10.24 -13.25
N ARG A 144 -0.90 9.17 -13.77
CA ARG A 144 -1.95 8.43 -13.05
C ARG A 144 -1.38 7.74 -11.82
N SER A 145 -0.19 7.16 -11.89
CA SER A 145 0.48 6.56 -10.73
C SER A 145 0.84 7.62 -9.68
N GLN A 146 1.26 8.80 -10.12
CA GLN A 146 1.62 9.92 -9.26
C GLN A 146 0.48 10.33 -8.32
N THR A 147 -0.79 10.21 -8.76
CA THR A 147 -1.95 10.51 -7.91
C THR A 147 -1.98 9.75 -6.59
N LEU A 148 -1.47 8.50 -6.55
CA LEU A 148 -1.37 7.72 -5.33
C LEU A 148 -0.11 8.07 -4.53
N VAL A 149 1.01 8.29 -5.23
CA VAL A 149 2.29 8.71 -4.64
C VAL A 149 2.09 9.97 -3.80
N ASP A 150 1.34 10.94 -4.32
CA ASP A 150 1.05 12.22 -3.67
C ASP A 150 0.22 12.09 -2.37
N ARG A 151 -0.37 10.91 -2.11
CA ARG A 151 -1.11 10.60 -0.87
C ARG A 151 -0.31 9.78 0.14
N CYS A 152 0.99 9.58 -0.11
CA CYS A 152 1.87 8.76 0.70
C CYS A 152 3.12 9.57 1.12
N ASP A 153 3.17 10.04 2.38
CA ASP A 153 4.28 10.89 2.84
C ASP A 153 5.65 10.19 2.80
N ASN A 154 5.68 8.88 3.03
CA ASN A 154 6.89 8.05 2.98
C ASN A 154 6.92 7.18 1.71
N ALA A 155 6.89 7.85 0.55
CA ALA A 155 6.92 7.19 -0.76
C ALA A 155 8.32 7.14 -1.38
N ARG A 156 8.67 5.96 -1.91
CA ARG A 156 9.79 5.74 -2.82
C ARG A 156 9.24 5.36 -4.18
N VAL A 157 9.70 6.02 -5.25
CA VAL A 157 9.28 5.72 -6.62
C VAL A 157 10.45 5.13 -7.39
N GLU A 158 10.22 4.01 -8.08
CA GLU A 158 11.19 3.33 -8.92
C GLU A 158 10.60 3.10 -10.32
N ILE A 159 11.33 3.52 -11.35
CA ILE A 159 10.84 3.49 -12.74
C ILE A 159 11.56 2.39 -13.52
N HIS A 160 10.81 1.53 -14.21
CA HIS A 160 11.37 0.58 -15.17
C HIS A 160 11.06 0.96 -16.62
N GLU A 161 11.90 0.54 -17.55
CA GLU A 161 11.73 0.81 -19.01
C GLU A 161 10.58 0.03 -19.68
N GLY A 162 9.74 -0.65 -18.90
CA GLY A 162 8.66 -1.51 -19.42
C GLY A 162 7.33 -0.78 -19.57
N GLY A 163 6.33 -1.52 -20.05
CA GLY A 163 4.92 -1.12 -20.06
C GLY A 163 4.17 -1.64 -18.84
N HIS A 164 2.90 -2.01 -19.00
CA HIS A 164 2.00 -2.44 -17.93
C HIS A 164 2.29 -3.88 -17.43
N PHE A 165 3.37 -4.07 -16.67
CA PHE A 165 3.71 -5.36 -16.06
C PHE A 165 4.65 -5.20 -14.86
N THR A 166 4.67 -6.19 -13.97
CA THR A 166 5.65 -6.26 -12.87
C THR A 166 7.05 -6.58 -13.39
N PRO A 167 8.07 -5.73 -13.14
CA PRO A 167 9.39 -5.94 -13.72
C PRO A 167 10.08 -7.17 -13.13
N SER A 168 10.61 -8.01 -14.01
CA SER A 168 11.16 -9.34 -13.64
C SER A 168 12.63 -9.54 -14.01
N LYS A 169 13.31 -8.52 -14.57
CA LYS A 169 14.75 -8.58 -14.90
C LYS A 169 15.59 -8.86 -13.64
N ALA A 170 16.80 -9.39 -13.81
CA ALA A 170 17.66 -9.79 -12.70
C ALA A 170 17.92 -8.66 -11.69
N SER A 171 18.12 -7.43 -12.16
CA SER A 171 18.26 -6.24 -11.31
C SER A 171 17.04 -6.00 -10.42
N TRP A 172 15.83 -6.15 -10.97
CA TRP A 172 14.57 -6.01 -10.22
C TRP A 172 14.34 -7.15 -9.24
N ARG A 173 14.68 -8.38 -9.60
CA ARG A 173 14.62 -9.50 -8.65
C ARG A 173 15.61 -9.34 -7.51
N HIS A 174 16.76 -8.72 -7.75
CA HIS A 174 17.71 -8.39 -6.67
C HIS A 174 17.19 -7.25 -5.81
N PHE A 175 16.56 -6.25 -6.42
CA PHE A 175 15.97 -5.12 -5.71
C PHE A 175 14.84 -5.50 -4.75
N PHE A 176 13.97 -6.47 -5.11
CA PHE A 176 12.88 -6.93 -4.25
C PHE A 176 13.28 -7.95 -3.16
N LYS A 177 14.54 -8.38 -3.12
CA LYS A 177 15.04 -9.32 -2.10
C LYS A 177 15.43 -8.59 -0.82
#